data_AF-A0A6I9Z3X5-F1
#
_entry.id   AF-A0A6I9Z3X5-F1
#
_cell.length_a   1.000
_cell.length_b   1.000
_cell.length_c   1.000
_cell.angle_alpha   90.00
_cell.angle_beta   90.00
_cell.angle_gamma   90.00
#
_symmetry.space_group_name_H-M   'P 1'
#
loop_
_entity.id
_entity.type
_entity.pdbx_description
1 polymer ?
#
loop_
_entity_poly.entity_id
_entity_poly.type
_entity_poly.pdbx_seq_one_letter_code
_entity_poly.pdbx_strand_id
1 'polypeptide(L)'
;MNGGVDYLLSEEVIHLTRGPSGLGFNIIGGTDQQYIANDSGIYVSRIKENGAAALDGRLQEGDKILAVNDKELKNMLHNNVVELFRTAGDNVSLKVQHRLLPQNGPSSHRGDGDPGGIPLAMILVPALAIAAGAALLWGFLRYRQRV
;
A
#
# COMPACT_ATOMS: atom_id res chain seq x y z
N MET A 1 14.33 24.37 -12.45
CA MET A 1 13.14 24.58 -11.60
C MET A 1 12.55 23.21 -11.32
N ASN A 2 12.21 22.98 -10.06
CA ASN A 2 12.12 21.67 -9.40
C ASN A 2 11.29 20.63 -10.18
N GLY A 3 11.90 19.48 -10.43
CA GLY A 3 11.21 18.30 -10.94
C GLY A 3 10.15 17.88 -9.93
N GLY A 4 8.89 18.21 -10.25
CA GLY A 4 7.74 17.58 -9.62
C GLY A 4 7.79 16.12 -10.01
N VAL A 5 8.24 15.27 -9.09
CA VAL A 5 7.85 13.87 -9.14
C VAL A 5 6.34 13.87 -8.99
N ASP A 6 5.62 13.69 -10.09
CA ASP A 6 4.20 13.38 -10.06
C ASP A 6 4.09 12.03 -9.34
N TYR A 7 3.92 12.08 -8.01
CA TYR A 7 3.56 10.91 -7.25
C TYR A 7 2.27 10.40 -7.87
N LEU A 8 2.29 9.20 -8.44
CA LEU A 8 1.09 8.56 -8.93
C LEU A 8 0.26 8.21 -7.69
N LEU A 9 -0.59 9.13 -7.26
CA LEU A 9 -1.48 8.90 -6.14
C LEU A 9 -2.66 8.10 -6.68
N SER A 10 -2.81 6.84 -6.23
CA SER A 10 -4.00 6.04 -6.52
C SER A 10 -4.93 6.07 -5.33
N GLU A 11 -6.17 6.49 -5.55
CA GLU A 11 -7.23 6.39 -4.55
C GLU A 11 -7.91 5.02 -4.63
N GLU A 12 -8.14 4.40 -3.48
CA GLU A 12 -8.89 3.14 -3.37
C GLU A 12 -9.95 3.25 -2.26
N VAL A 13 -11.06 2.53 -2.44
CA VAL A 13 -12.05 2.32 -1.38
C VAL A 13 -11.92 0.90 -0.85
N ILE A 14 -11.55 0.78 0.42
CA ILE A 14 -11.34 -0.49 1.13
C ILE A 14 -12.51 -0.69 2.09
N HIS A 15 -13.17 -1.84 2.01
CA HIS A 15 -14.23 -2.21 2.95
C HIS A 15 -13.65 -3.19 3.95
N LEU A 16 -13.63 -2.81 5.23
CA LEU A 16 -13.16 -3.66 6.32
C LEU A 16 -14.32 -4.02 7.24
N THR A 17 -14.36 -5.27 7.68
CA THR A 17 -15.20 -5.69 8.79
C THR A 17 -14.36 -5.70 10.07
N ARG A 18 -14.86 -5.06 11.12
CA ARG A 18 -14.22 -4.94 12.42
C ARG A 18 -14.01 -6.32 13.03
N GLY A 19 -12.75 -6.61 13.36
CA GLY A 19 -12.38 -7.81 14.09
C GLY A 19 -12.47 -7.63 15.61
N PRO A 20 -12.12 -8.67 16.39
CA PRO A 20 -12.14 -8.62 17.86
C PRO A 20 -11.24 -7.53 18.45
N SER A 21 -10.20 -7.13 17.72
CA SER A 21 -9.25 -6.07 18.12
C SER A 21 -9.44 -4.75 17.35
N GLY A 22 -10.61 -4.56 16.73
CA GLY A 22 -10.93 -3.39 15.92
C GLY A 22 -10.56 -3.56 14.44
N LEU A 23 -10.22 -2.45 13.78
CA LEU A 23 -9.87 -2.43 12.35
C LEU A 23 -8.44 -2.89 12.05
N GLY A 24 -7.57 -2.99 13.07
CA GLY A 24 -6.26 -3.59 12.92
C GLY A 24 -5.16 -2.67 12.35
N PHE A 25 -5.22 -1.36 12.57
CA PHE A 25 -4.15 -0.43 12.22
C PHE A 25 -4.06 0.73 13.22
N ASN A 26 -2.95 1.46 13.16
CA ASN A 26 -2.72 2.68 13.92
C ASN A 26 -2.72 3.89 12.96
N ILE A 27 -3.19 5.03 13.47
CA ILE A 27 -3.19 6.30 12.74
C ILE A 27 -2.30 7.33 13.42
N ILE A 28 -1.78 8.24 12.61
CA ILE A 28 -1.09 9.48 13.03
C ILE A 28 -1.61 10.63 12.17
N GLY A 29 -1.30 11.87 12.55
CA GLY A 29 -1.81 13.04 11.85
C GLY A 29 -3.00 13.68 12.55
N GLY A 30 -3.57 14.68 11.90
CA GLY A 30 -4.60 15.57 12.45
C GLY A 30 -4.10 17.00 12.49
N THR A 31 -5.02 17.97 12.58
CA THR A 31 -4.67 19.40 12.58
C THR A 31 -3.81 19.81 13.78
N ASP A 32 -3.95 19.10 14.90
CA ASP A 32 -3.21 19.27 16.16
C ASP A 32 -1.93 18.42 16.24
N GLN A 33 -1.80 17.41 15.37
CA GLN A 33 -0.67 16.48 15.34
C GLN A 33 -0.15 16.31 13.91
N GLN A 34 0.27 17.41 13.28
CA GLN A 34 0.74 17.38 11.90
C GLN A 34 1.95 16.45 11.75
N TYR A 35 1.75 15.36 11.00
CA TYR A 35 2.80 14.39 10.71
C TYR A 35 3.70 14.89 9.56
N ILE A 36 3.12 15.59 8.59
CA ILE A 36 3.81 16.20 7.46
C ILE A 36 3.61 17.72 7.56
N ALA A 37 4.68 18.49 7.38
CA ALA A 37 4.64 19.94 7.48
C ALA A 37 3.60 20.53 6.49
N ASN A 38 2.67 21.34 7.02
CA ASN A 38 1.55 21.92 6.27
C ASN A 38 0.52 20.91 5.73
N ASP A 39 0.47 19.69 6.28
CA ASP A 39 -0.55 18.71 5.93
C ASP A 39 -1.19 18.13 7.20
N SER A 40 -2.48 18.45 7.37
CA SER A 40 -3.32 17.97 8.46
C SER A 40 -4.01 16.63 8.13
N GLY A 41 -3.47 15.87 7.19
CA GLY A 41 -3.96 14.56 6.79
C GLY A 41 -3.82 13.50 7.88
N ILE A 42 -4.55 12.41 7.70
CA ILE A 42 -4.50 11.22 8.55
C ILE A 42 -3.77 10.12 7.80
N TYR A 43 -2.81 9.49 8.47
CA TYR A 43 -1.90 8.53 7.88
C TYR A 43 -1.90 7.23 8.66
N VAL A 44 -1.80 6.11 7.96
CA VAL A 44 -1.56 4.80 8.57
C VAL A 44 -0.11 4.74 9.01
N SER A 45 0.12 4.64 10.32
CA SER A 45 1.47 4.51 10.87
C SER A 45 1.92 3.07 11.03
N ARG A 46 0.97 2.16 11.24
CA ARG A 46 1.26 0.74 11.43
C ARG A 46 0.06 -0.13 11.09
N ILE A 47 0.30 -1.27 10.44
CA ILE A 47 -0.71 -2.34 10.31
C ILE A 47 -0.47 -3.39 11.42
N LYS A 48 -1.53 -3.78 12.13
CA LYS A 48 -1.44 -4.80 13.19
C LYS A 48 -1.48 -6.18 12.57
N GLU A 49 -0.49 -7.00 12.86
CA GLU A 49 -0.47 -8.42 12.49
C GLU A 49 -1.77 -9.11 12.92
N ASN A 50 -2.33 -9.94 12.03
CA ASN A 50 -3.59 -10.65 12.22
C ASN A 50 -4.82 -9.74 12.49
N GLY A 51 -4.70 -8.42 12.31
CA GLY A 51 -5.82 -7.48 12.36
C GLY A 51 -6.66 -7.50 11.08
N ALA A 52 -7.87 -6.94 11.12
CA ALA A 52 -8.77 -6.91 9.95
C ALA A 52 -8.10 -6.30 8.70
N ALA A 53 -7.40 -5.17 8.85
CA ALA A 53 -6.65 -4.55 7.76
C ALA A 53 -5.50 -5.43 7.22
N ALA A 54 -4.80 -6.17 8.09
CA ALA A 54 -3.73 -7.08 7.66
C ALA A 54 -4.27 -8.29 6.90
N LEU A 55 -5.43 -8.82 7.34
CA LEU A 55 -6.09 -9.95 6.69
C LEU A 55 -6.71 -9.57 5.34
N ASP A 56 -7.20 -8.34 5.19
CA ASP A 56 -7.63 -7.79 3.90
C ASP A 56 -6.42 -7.52 2.96
N GLY A 57 -5.32 -7.00 3.52
CA GLY A 57 -4.03 -6.90 2.83
C GLY A 57 -3.88 -5.72 1.86
N ARG A 58 -4.93 -4.92 1.64
CA ARG A 58 -4.88 -3.77 0.70
C ARG A 58 -4.39 -2.48 1.36
N LEU A 59 -4.69 -2.29 2.65
CA LEU A 59 -4.24 -1.13 3.41
C LEU A 59 -2.76 -1.26 3.79
N GLN A 60 -1.96 -0.24 3.50
CA GLN A 60 -0.52 -0.23 3.71
C GLN A 60 -0.07 0.88 4.66
N GLU A 61 1.09 0.69 5.29
CA GLU A 61 1.73 1.73 6.10
C GLU A 61 2.16 2.91 5.20
N GLY A 62 1.89 4.13 5.66
CA GLY A 62 2.12 5.36 4.89
C GLY A 62 0.94 5.79 4.01
N ASP A 63 -0.11 4.97 3.89
CA ASP A 63 -1.34 5.37 3.20
C ASP A 63 -2.00 6.55 3.89
N LYS A 64 -2.54 7.47 3.08
CA LYS A 64 -3.34 8.60 3.57
C LYS A 64 -4.80 8.21 3.59
N ILE A 65 -5.45 8.30 4.75
CA ILE A 65 -6.89 8.07 4.87
C ILE A 65 -7.62 9.39 4.59
N LEU A 66 -8.44 9.39 3.55
CA LEU A 66 -9.20 10.55 3.09
C LEU A 66 -10.58 10.61 3.74
N ALA A 67 -11.25 9.46 3.89
CA ALA A 67 -12.59 9.37 4.47
C ALA A 67 -12.84 8.04 5.18
N VAL A 68 -13.77 8.07 6.14
CA VAL A 68 -14.29 6.90 6.84
C VAL A 68 -15.81 6.91 6.70
N ASN A 69 -16.35 5.87 6.07
CA ASN A 69 -17.71 5.82 5.56
C ASN A 69 -17.96 7.08 4.70
N ASP A 70 -19.04 7.80 4.97
CA ASP A 70 -19.41 9.01 4.23
C ASP A 70 -18.80 10.30 4.82
N LYS A 71 -17.80 10.20 5.72
CA LYS A 71 -17.20 11.34 6.42
C LYS A 71 -15.76 11.56 6.00
N GLU A 72 -15.49 12.70 5.38
CA GLU A 72 -14.13 13.15 5.08
C GLU A 72 -13.36 13.49 6.36
N LEU A 73 -12.07 13.10 6.41
CA LEU A 73 -11.20 13.35 7.57
C LEU A 73 -10.38 14.65 7.45
N LYS A 74 -10.59 15.42 6.38
CA LYS A 74 -9.83 16.64 6.10
C LYS A 74 -10.05 17.67 7.21
N ASN A 75 -8.94 18.28 7.66
CA ASN A 75 -8.94 19.34 8.68
C ASN A 75 -9.58 18.93 10.03
N MET A 76 -9.54 17.64 10.37
CA MET A 76 -10.02 17.17 11.66
C MET A 76 -8.90 17.07 12.71
N LEU A 77 -9.26 17.28 13.97
CA LEU A 77 -8.41 16.99 15.12
C LEU A 77 -8.20 15.47 15.23
N HIS A 78 -7.02 15.06 15.68
CA HIS A 78 -6.67 13.66 15.88
C HIS A 78 -7.74 12.92 16.69
N ASN A 79 -8.17 13.51 17.82
CA ASN A 79 -9.17 12.89 18.69
C ASN A 79 -10.53 12.68 18.00
N ASN A 80 -10.98 13.63 17.17
CA ASN A 80 -12.24 13.51 16.44
C ASN A 80 -12.17 12.37 15.41
N VAL A 81 -11.02 12.22 14.76
CA VAL A 81 -10.78 11.11 13.81
C VAL A 81 -10.81 9.77 14.53
N VAL A 82 -10.15 9.66 15.69
CA VAL A 82 -10.19 8.43 16.50
C VAL A 82 -11.62 8.10 16.94
N GLU A 83 -12.41 9.10 17.33
CA GLU A 83 -13.82 8.92 17.67
C GLU A 83 -14.65 8.42 16.48
N LEU A 84 -14.40 8.94 15.27
CA LEU A 84 -15.03 8.45 14.05
C LEU A 84 -14.72 6.97 13.81
N PHE A 85 -13.45 6.55 13.92
CA PHE A 85 -13.10 5.13 13.78
C PHE A 85 -13.71 4.23 14.86
N ARG A 86 -13.94 4.75 16.07
CA ARG A 86 -14.62 4.02 17.14
C ARG A 86 -16.11 3.86 16.89
N THR A 87 -16.75 4.89 16.33
CA THR A 87 -18.21 4.95 16.11
C THR A 87 -18.65 4.51 14.70
N ALA A 88 -17.70 4.21 13.80
CA ALA A 88 -17.95 3.80 12.41
C ALA A 88 -18.70 2.45 12.24
N GLY A 89 -19.01 1.75 13.33
CA GLY A 89 -19.68 0.44 13.30
C GLY A 89 -18.73 -0.70 12.93
N ASP A 90 -19.33 -1.85 12.60
CA ASP A 90 -18.58 -3.06 12.26
C ASP A 90 -18.14 -3.10 10.80
N ASN A 91 -18.96 -2.59 9.87
CA ASN A 91 -18.59 -2.49 8.47
C ASN A 91 -18.16 -1.08 8.16
N VAL A 92 -16.86 -0.91 7.85
CA VAL A 92 -16.24 0.40 7.66
C VAL A 92 -15.73 0.51 6.23
N SER A 93 -16.14 1.55 5.52
CA SER A 93 -15.57 1.92 4.23
C SER A 93 -14.46 2.94 4.45
N LEU A 94 -13.26 2.68 3.94
CA LEU A 94 -12.12 3.57 4.03
C LEU A 94 -11.78 4.05 2.64
N LYS A 95 -11.86 5.36 2.42
CA LYS A 95 -11.27 5.96 1.22
C LYS A 95 -9.83 6.31 1.53
N VAL A 96 -8.90 5.68 0.83
CA VAL A 96 -7.46 5.84 1.06
C VAL A 96 -6.76 6.30 -0.21
N GLN A 97 -5.58 6.87 -0.04
CA GLN A 97 -4.68 7.26 -1.11
C GLN A 97 -3.33 6.59 -0.86
N HIS A 98 -2.96 5.70 -1.77
CA HIS A 98 -1.68 5.02 -1.74
C HIS A 98 -0.58 5.96 -2.22
N ARG A 99 0.54 5.95 -1.51
CA ARG A 99 1.77 6.60 -1.98
C ARG A 99 2.49 5.63 -2.91
N LEU A 100 2.26 5.72 -4.21
CA LEU A 100 3.14 5.05 -5.17
C LEU A 100 4.47 5.82 -5.18
N LEU A 101 5.50 5.25 -4.56
CA LEU A 101 6.86 5.71 -4.78
C LEU A 101 7.20 5.46 -6.26
N PRO A 102 7.73 6.46 -6.99
CA PRO A 102 8.43 6.17 -8.24
C PRO A 102 9.57 5.19 -7.92
N GLN A 103 9.59 4.01 -8.54
CA GLN A 103 10.66 3.02 -8.37
C GLN A 103 11.98 3.46 -9.07
N ASN A 104 12.42 4.70 -8.86
CA ASN A 104 13.65 5.24 -9.43
C ASN A 104 14.71 5.43 -8.35
N GLY A 105 15.40 4.34 -8.05
CA GLY A 105 16.66 4.34 -7.32
C GLY A 105 17.21 2.91 -7.23
N PRO A 106 18.44 2.64 -7.71
CA PRO A 106 19.02 1.30 -7.63
C PRO A 106 19.13 0.89 -6.17
N SER A 107 18.54 -0.26 -5.86
CA SER A 107 18.71 -1.00 -4.62
C SER A 107 20.20 -1.25 -4.40
N SER A 108 20.82 -0.36 -3.63
CA SER A 108 22.18 -0.53 -3.14
C SER A 108 22.14 -1.52 -1.98
N HIS A 109 21.80 -2.78 -2.27
CA HIS A 109 22.08 -3.89 -1.38
C HIS A 109 23.61 -4.08 -1.42
N ARG A 110 24.28 -3.38 -0.50
CA ARG A 110 25.71 -3.49 -0.29
C ARG A 110 25.96 -4.76 0.52
N GLY A 111 26.64 -5.71 -0.10
CA GLY A 111 27.34 -6.83 0.53
C GLY A 111 26.45 -7.98 0.93
N ASP A 112 26.36 -9.00 0.08
CA ASP A 112 26.82 -10.36 0.37
C ASP A 112 26.48 -11.27 -0.82
N GLY A 113 27.49 -11.99 -1.31
CA GLY A 113 27.49 -12.61 -2.64
C GLY A 113 26.63 -13.86 -2.78
N ASP A 114 25.34 -13.70 -3.07
CA ASP A 114 24.47 -14.78 -3.56
C ASP A 114 24.11 -14.58 -5.05
N PRO A 115 24.54 -15.47 -5.96
CA PRO A 115 24.13 -15.43 -7.36
C PRO A 115 22.92 -16.35 -7.57
N GLY A 116 21.72 -15.93 -7.16
CA GLY A 116 20.53 -16.77 -7.35
C GLY A 116 19.14 -16.18 -7.12
N GLY A 117 19.01 -14.98 -6.54
CA GLY A 117 17.71 -14.42 -6.19
C GLY A 117 16.90 -13.88 -7.37
N ILE A 118 15.97 -14.68 -7.89
CA ILE A 118 14.86 -14.15 -8.69
C ILE A 118 14.01 -13.26 -7.74
N PRO A 119 13.75 -11.98 -8.05
CA PRO A 119 12.93 -11.15 -7.18
C PRO A 119 11.50 -11.72 -7.09
N LEU A 120 11.01 -11.89 -5.87
CA LEU A 120 9.69 -12.45 -5.53
C LEU A 120 8.50 -11.65 -6.11
N ALA A 121 8.75 -10.49 -6.74
CA ALA A 121 7.76 -9.60 -7.32
C ALA A 121 7.04 -10.16 -8.57
N MET A 122 7.38 -11.37 -9.04
CA MET A 122 6.76 -11.99 -10.22
C MET A 122 5.55 -12.90 -9.94
N ILE A 123 5.10 -13.06 -8.69
CA ILE A 123 3.93 -13.92 -8.40
C ILE A 123 2.85 -13.10 -7.67
N LEU A 124 1.98 -12.43 -8.43
CA LEU A 124 0.56 -12.78 -8.56
C LEU A 124 -0.25 -11.64 -9.25
N VAL A 125 -1.03 -12.04 -10.24
CA VAL A 125 -1.78 -11.28 -11.27
C VAL A 125 -3.20 -10.94 -10.76
N PRO A 126 -3.90 -9.90 -11.27
CA PRO A 126 -4.93 -10.19 -12.29
C PRO A 126 -5.17 -9.06 -13.31
N ALA A 127 -4.90 -9.31 -14.59
CA ALA A 127 -5.66 -8.71 -15.70
C ALA A 127 -5.54 -9.60 -16.95
N LEU A 128 -6.55 -10.45 -17.10
CA LEU A 128 -7.14 -10.94 -18.36
C LEU A 128 -6.37 -10.63 -19.67
N ALA A 129 -5.51 -11.55 -20.11
CA ALA A 129 -5.12 -11.66 -21.51
C ALA A 129 -5.65 -12.97 -22.07
N ILE A 130 -6.90 -12.94 -22.52
CA ILE A 130 -7.40 -13.92 -23.48
C ILE A 130 -6.68 -13.64 -24.80
N ALA A 131 -5.66 -14.43 -25.16
CA ALA A 131 -5.33 -14.75 -26.55
C ALA A 131 -4.12 -15.71 -26.65
N ALA A 132 -4.43 -16.93 -27.11
CA ALA A 132 -3.66 -17.72 -28.06
C ALA A 132 -2.18 -18.08 -27.79
N GLY A 133 -1.96 -19.37 -27.50
CA GLY A 133 -1.14 -20.21 -28.39
C GLY A 133 0.32 -20.50 -28.01
N ALA A 134 0.61 -21.80 -27.91
CA ALA A 134 1.90 -22.49 -28.05
C ALA A 134 2.94 -22.32 -26.91
N ALA A 135 3.10 -23.30 -26.02
CA ALA A 135 3.78 -24.59 -26.22
C ALA A 135 5.30 -24.47 -26.48
N LEU A 136 6.08 -24.93 -25.49
CA LEU A 136 7.32 -25.70 -25.65
C LEU A 136 8.38 -25.13 -26.60
N LEU A 137 9.38 -24.37 -26.11
CA LEU A 137 10.81 -24.46 -26.53
C LEU A 137 11.64 -23.28 -25.99
N TRP A 138 12.21 -23.36 -24.78
CA TRP A 138 13.49 -22.67 -24.50
C TRP A 138 14.43 -23.54 -23.66
N GLY A 139 14.21 -24.86 -23.65
CA GLY A 139 15.14 -25.86 -23.12
C GLY A 139 16.33 -26.17 -24.02
N PHE A 140 16.69 -25.31 -24.99
CA PHE A 140 17.71 -25.62 -26.01
C PHE A 140 18.73 -24.50 -26.30
N LEU A 141 18.94 -23.53 -25.39
CA LEU A 141 19.99 -22.53 -25.59
C LEU A 141 20.98 -22.40 -24.43
N ARG A 142 21.37 -23.55 -23.87
CA ARG A 142 22.60 -23.71 -23.06
C ARG A 142 23.55 -24.72 -23.73
N TYR A 143 23.85 -24.52 -25.01
CA TYR A 143 24.87 -25.30 -25.73
C TYR A 143 25.45 -24.56 -26.95
N ARG A 144 25.91 -23.30 -26.81
CA ARG A 144 26.90 -22.72 -27.75
C ARG A 144 27.40 -21.33 -27.33
N GLN A 145 28.37 -21.26 -26.43
CA GLN A 145 29.45 -20.27 -26.55
C GLN A 145 30.75 -20.96 -26.13
N ARG A 146 31.36 -21.65 -27.10
CA ARG A 146 32.81 -21.86 -27.15
C ARG A 146 33.42 -20.50 -27.50
N VAL A 147 34.34 -20.02 -26.66
CA VAL A 147 35.75 -20.00 -27.04
C VAL A 147 36.51 -20.65 -25.90
#